data_AF-V7PJ38-F1
#
_entry.id   AF-V7PJ38-F1
#
_cell.length_a   1.000
_cell.length_b   1.000
_cell.length_c   1.000
_cell.angle_alpha   90.00
_cell.angle_beta   90.00
_cell.angle_gamma   90.00
#
_symmetry.space_group_name_H-M   'P 1'
#
loop_
_entity.id
_entity.type
_entity.pdbx_description
1 polymer ?
#
loop_
_entity_poly.entity_id
_entity_poly.type
_entity_poly.pdbx_seq_one_letter_code
_entity_poly.pdbx_strand_id
1 'polypeptide(L)'
;MENNSITAIPKPNELTESKLTYEQVEKDRVQLVSKIEELYQDVVEHKLVLEALENVPSDRRCYRMVGDILVERTVGEIKPALIDHKNKVHQY
;
A
#
# COMPACT_ATOMS: atom_id res chain seq x y z
N MET A 1 -47.78 -21.75 -25.45
CA MET A 1 -47.03 -20.88 -26.38
C MET A 1 -45.71 -20.58 -25.71
N GLU A 2 -44.69 -21.35 -26.08
CA GLU A 2 -43.35 -21.32 -25.48
C GLU A 2 -42.60 -20.08 -26.00
N ASN A 3 -42.29 -19.14 -25.11
CA ASN A 3 -41.36 -18.07 -25.42
C ASN A 3 -39.96 -18.49 -24.97
N ASN A 4 -39.23 -18.99 -25.96
CA ASN A 4 -37.87 -19.48 -25.87
C ASN A 4 -36.90 -18.29 -25.68
N SER A 5 -36.65 -17.91 -24.43
CA SER A 5 -35.50 -17.07 -24.08
C SER A 5 -34.25 -17.93 -24.11
N ILE A 6 -33.78 -18.25 -25.33
CA ILE A 6 -32.40 -18.72 -25.53
C ILE A 6 -31.51 -17.53 -25.18
N THR A 7 -30.81 -17.63 -24.06
CA THR A 7 -29.64 -16.81 -23.73
C THR A 7 -28.71 -16.84 -24.95
N ALA A 8 -28.56 -15.70 -25.63
CA ALA A 8 -27.68 -15.59 -26.77
C ALA A 8 -26.28 -16.06 -26.35
N ILE A 9 -25.79 -17.13 -26.98
CA ILE A 9 -24.44 -17.66 -26.74
C ILE A 9 -23.48 -16.54 -27.17
N PRO A 10 -22.65 -15.99 -26.26
CA PRO A 10 -21.77 -14.88 -26.60
C PRO A 10 -20.78 -15.32 -27.68
N LYS A 11 -20.43 -14.41 -28.59
CA LYS A 11 -19.52 -14.75 -29.69
C LYS A 11 -18.15 -15.15 -29.11
N PRO A 12 -17.40 -16.07 -29.75
CA PRO A 12 -16.12 -16.57 -29.23
C PRO A 12 -15.10 -15.48 -28.86
N ASN A 13 -15.10 -14.34 -29.57
CA ASN A 13 -14.23 -13.20 -29.26
C ASN A 13 -14.65 -12.45 -28.00
N GLU A 14 -15.96 -12.23 -27.77
CA GLU A 14 -16.48 -11.54 -26.59
C GLU A 14 -16.18 -12.32 -25.30
N LEU A 15 -16.26 -13.66 -25.37
CA LEU A 15 -15.91 -14.53 -24.24
C LEU A 15 -14.41 -14.47 -23.91
N THR A 16 -13.57 -14.30 -24.93
CA THR A 16 -12.11 -14.21 -24.77
C THR A 16 -11.70 -12.86 -24.19
N GLU A 17 -12.28 -11.77 -24.67
CA GLU A 17 -12.08 -10.42 -24.12
C GLU A 17 -12.54 -10.31 -22.67
N SER A 18 -13.69 -10.91 -22.32
CA SER A 18 -14.17 -10.97 -20.94
C SER A 18 -13.22 -11.72 -20.01
N LYS A 19 -12.63 -12.84 -20.47
CA LYS A 19 -11.64 -13.61 -19.70
C LYS A 19 -10.37 -12.80 -19.45
N LEU A 20 -9.84 -12.13 -20.49
CA LEU A 20 -8.64 -11.29 -20.37
C LEU A 20 -8.87 -10.12 -19.40
N THR A 21 -10.06 -9.49 -19.47
CA THR A 21 -10.44 -8.42 -18.56
C THR A 21 -10.50 -8.90 -17.12
N TYR A 22 -11.11 -10.08 -16.88
CA TYR A 22 -11.15 -10.69 -15.55
C TYR A 22 -9.75 -10.99 -15.00
N GLU A 23 -8.87 -11.58 -15.80
CA GLU A 23 -7.49 -11.86 -15.40
C GLU A 23 -6.71 -10.58 -15.05
N GLN A 24 -6.97 -9.48 -15.76
CA GLN A 24 -6.36 -8.18 -15.42
C GLN A 24 -6.88 -7.66 -14.09
N VAL A 25 -8.20 -7.69 -13.86
CA VAL A 25 -8.81 -7.27 -12.60
C VAL A 25 -8.29 -8.10 -11.42
N GLU A 26 -8.11 -9.41 -11.60
CA GLU A 26 -7.55 -10.27 -10.55
C GLU A 26 -6.08 -9.91 -10.24
N LYS A 27 -5.27 -9.58 -11.25
CA LYS A 27 -3.89 -9.09 -11.04
C LYS A 27 -3.89 -7.78 -10.27
N ASP A 28 -4.73 -6.83 -10.66
CA ASP A 28 -4.85 -5.53 -10.01
C ASP A 28 -5.30 -5.71 -8.55
N ARG A 29 -6.25 -6.63 -8.29
CA ARG A 29 -6.70 -6.97 -6.93
C ARG A 29 -5.55 -7.47 -6.07
N VAL A 30 -4.75 -8.40 -6.58
CA VAL A 30 -3.59 -8.95 -5.84
C VAL A 30 -2.57 -7.85 -5.56
N GLN A 31 -2.30 -6.97 -6.52
CA GLN A 31 -1.40 -5.83 -6.33
C GLN A 31 -1.91 -4.86 -5.26
N LEU A 32 -3.21 -4.55 -5.25
CA LEU A 32 -3.82 -3.70 -4.23
C LEU A 32 -3.72 -4.33 -2.84
N VAL A 33 -3.98 -5.62 -2.70
CA VAL A 33 -3.84 -6.34 -1.43
C VAL A 33 -2.40 -6.29 -0.93
N SER A 34 -1.42 -6.58 -1.80
CA SER A 34 0.00 -6.45 -1.46
C SER A 34 0.33 -5.03 -1.00
N LYS A 35 -0.21 -4.01 -1.68
CA LYS A 35 0.07 -2.62 -1.31
C LYS A 35 -0.53 -2.24 0.04
N ILE A 36 -1.71 -2.76 0.36
CA ILE A 36 -2.35 -2.57 1.67
C ILE A 36 -1.49 -3.20 2.77
N GLU A 37 -1.00 -4.42 2.57
CA GLU A 37 -0.12 -5.10 3.53
C GLU A 37 1.18 -4.32 3.77
N GLU A 38 1.83 -3.83 2.71
CA GLU A 38 3.01 -2.95 2.81
C GLU A 38 2.73 -1.71 3.67
N LEU A 39 1.61 -1.02 3.40
CA LEU A 39 1.26 0.20 4.14
C LEU A 39 0.97 -0.07 5.62
N TYR A 40 0.33 -1.20 5.94
CA TYR A 40 0.13 -1.62 7.33
C TYR A 40 1.45 -1.91 8.03
N GLN A 41 2.38 -2.60 7.35
CA GLN A 41 3.71 -2.88 7.87
C GLN A 41 4.48 -1.58 8.14
N ASP A 42 4.46 -0.63 7.21
CA ASP A 42 5.10 0.70 7.36
C ASP A 42 4.60 1.42 8.63
N VAL A 43 3.29 1.38 8.90
CA VAL A 43 2.70 1.97 10.11
C VAL A 43 3.24 1.30 11.38
N VAL A 44 3.29 -0.04 11.40
CA VAL A 44 3.78 -0.80 12.54
C VAL A 44 5.26 -0.49 12.80
N GLU A 45 6.08 -0.47 11.74
CA GLU A 45 7.50 -0.14 11.85
C GLU A 45 7.73 1.29 12.31
N HIS A 46 7.01 2.27 11.76
CA HIS A 46 7.09 3.65 12.20
C HIS A 46 6.68 3.81 13.68
N LYS A 47 5.67 3.05 14.14
CA LYS A 47 5.30 3.03 15.56
C LYS A 47 6.45 2.49 16.43
N LEU A 48 7.06 1.37 16.05
CA LEU A 48 8.17 0.78 16.78
C LEU A 48 9.39 1.72 16.85
N VAL A 49 9.71 2.40 15.75
CA VAL A 49 10.79 3.39 15.72
C VAL A 49 10.48 4.58 16.62
N LEU A 50 9.24 5.09 16.62
CA LEU A 50 8.84 6.19 17.51
C LEU A 50 8.99 5.80 18.99
N GLU A 51 8.57 4.60 19.37
CA GLU A 51 8.74 4.06 20.72
C GLU A 51 10.22 3.95 21.11
N ALA A 52 11.07 3.45 20.20
CA ALA A 52 12.51 3.36 20.44
C ALA A 52 13.18 4.74 20.58
N LEU A 53 12.64 5.77 19.92
CA LEU A 53 13.16 7.14 19.97
C LEU A 53 12.60 7.97 21.14
N GLU A 54 11.58 7.49 21.88
CA GLU A 54 10.85 8.23 22.93
C GLU A 54 11.80 9.04 23.84
N ASN A 55 12.80 8.35 24.41
CA ASN A 55 13.75 8.91 25.38
C ASN A 55 15.09 9.35 24.76
N VAL A 56 15.20 9.38 23.43
CA VAL A 56 16.42 9.82 22.76
C VAL A 56 16.42 11.36 22.64
N PRO A 57 17.51 12.05 23.02
CA PRO A 57 17.63 13.50 22.89
C PRO A 57 17.39 13.98 21.46
N SER A 58 16.69 15.10 21.32
CA SER A 58 16.26 15.62 20.00
C SER A 58 17.42 16.08 19.12
N ASP A 59 18.52 16.55 19.70
CA ASP A 59 19.76 16.96 19.02
C ASP A 59 20.60 15.77 18.56
N ARG A 60 20.24 14.54 18.94
CA ARG A 60 21.02 13.37 18.59
C ARG A 60 20.92 13.08 17.09
N ARG A 61 22.08 12.81 16.48
CA ARG A 61 22.18 12.39 15.08
C ARG A 61 21.39 11.10 14.84
N CYS A 62 20.63 11.11 13.76
CA CYS A 62 19.81 10.03 13.27
C CYS A 62 20.01 9.91 11.75
N TYR A 63 19.84 8.71 11.20
CA TYR A 63 20.03 8.46 9.78
C TYR A 63 18.77 7.82 9.22
N ARG A 64 18.18 8.45 8.20
CA ARG A 64 17.03 7.91 7.48
C ARG A 64 17.48 7.34 6.15
N MET A 65 17.06 6.12 5.84
CA MET A 65 17.26 5.50 4.54
C MET A 65 16.24 6.04 3.52
N VAL A 66 16.72 6.45 2.34
CA VAL A 66 15.90 6.87 1.20
C VAL A 66 16.48 6.22 -0.04
N GLY A 67 15.79 5.20 -0.57
CA GLY A 67 16.40 4.29 -1.54
C GLY A 67 17.62 3.61 -0.91
N ASP A 68 18.77 3.73 -1.56
CA ASP A 68 20.03 3.10 -1.10
C ASP A 68 20.95 4.06 -0.33
N ILE A 69 20.48 5.28 -0.01
CA ILE A 69 21.31 6.32 0.62
C ILE A 69 20.81 6.61 2.04
N LEU A 70 21.75 6.78 2.97
CA LEU A 70 21.49 7.27 4.32
C LEU A 70 21.60 8.80 4.36
N VAL A 71 20.53 9.45 4.78
CA VAL A 71 20.46 10.90 4.97
C VAL A 71 20.60 11.21 6.46
N GLU A 72 21.63 12.00 6.81
CA GLU A 72 21.80 12.48 8.18
C GLU A 72 20.73 13.51 8.55
N ARG A 73 20.16 13.35 9.74
CA ARG A 73 19.14 14.19 10.36
C ARG A 73 19.32 14.19 11.87
N THR A 74 18.45 14.88 12.58
CA THR A 74 18.31 14.77 14.04
C THR A 74 17.04 14.02 14.42
N VAL A 75 16.99 13.50 15.65
CA VAL A 75 15.78 12.88 16.21
C VAL A 75 14.62 13.88 16.24
N GLY A 76 14.90 15.16 16.53
CA GLY A 76 13.91 16.23 16.53
C GLY A 76 13.29 16.49 15.16
N GLU A 77 14.05 16.31 14.08
CA GLU A 77 13.55 16.44 12.70
C GLU A 77 12.77 15.20 12.24
N ILE A 78 13.18 14.00 12.68
CA ILE A 78 12.60 12.73 12.21
C ILE A 78 11.29 12.38 12.91
N LYS A 79 11.19 12.62 14.23
CA LYS A 79 9.98 12.26 15.00
C LYS A 79 8.68 12.83 14.38
N PRO A 80 8.60 14.13 14.03
CA PRO A 80 7.41 14.70 13.38
C PRO A 80 7.10 14.04 12.03
N ALA A 81 8.13 13.81 11.20
CA ALA A 81 7.96 13.20 9.88
C ALA A 81 7.42 11.76 9.97
N LEU A 82 7.85 10.98 10.96
CA LEU A 82 7.35 9.63 11.20
C LEU A 82 5.88 9.64 11.69
N ILE A 83 5.51 10.59 12.55
CA ILE A 83 4.13 10.76 13.03
C ILE A 83 3.21 11.11 11.85
N ASP A 84 3.61 12.08 11.02
CA ASP A 84 2.83 12.51 9.86
C ASP A 84 2.62 11.37 8.85
N HIS A 85 3.67 10.60 8.57
CA HIS A 85 3.58 9.43 7.68
C HIS A 85 2.65 8.35 8.22
N LYS A 86 2.81 7.99 9.50
CA LYS A 86 1.94 7.01 10.17
C LYS A 86 0.47 7.44 10.09
N ASN A 87 0.20 8.73 10.32
CA ASN A 87 -1.17 9.26 10.34
C ASN A 87 -1.80 9.33 8.95
N LYS A 88 -1.02 9.61 7.88
CA LYS A 88 -1.56 9.65 6.50
C LYS A 88 -2.18 8.33 6.07
N VAL A 89 -1.64 7.19 6.52
CA VAL A 89 -2.19 5.86 6.20
C VAL A 89 -3.52 5.61 6.93
N HIS A 90 -3.77 6.26 8.07
CA HIS A 90 -5.00 6.11 8.84
C HIS A 90 -6.15 7.05 8.40
N GLN A 91 -5.90 8.01 7.51
CA GLN A 91 -6.90 9.01 7.11
C GLN A 91 -7.83 8.58 5.96
N TYR A 92 -7.72 7.34 5.48
CA TYR A 92 -8.56 6.75 4.44
C TYR A 92 -8.94 5.32 4.83
#